data_AF-A0A923LW06-F1
#
_entry.id   AF-A0A923LW06-F1
#
_cell.length_a   1.000
_cell.length_b   1.000
_cell.length_c   1.000
_cell.angle_alpha   90.00
_cell.angle_beta   90.00
_cell.angle_gamma   90.00
#
_symmetry.space_group_name_H-M   'P 1'
#
loop_
_entity.id
_entity.type
_entity.pdbx_description
1 polymer ?
#
loop_
_entity_poly.entity_id
_entity_poly.type
_entity_poly.pdbx_seq_one_letter_code
_entity_poly.pdbx_strand_id
1 'polypeptide(L)'
;MNKPKWSKTLICVVISSIICCIGALAVNNRITIDLPDITILVNGEEFIAKDEDGVVVQPILYNGTTYVPLRAIEELNGKFVDWDGDTNTVLINDPIFSDEDVAGAKDTIYQFFESFSKKDYDAMYALTTEGTIQYDYSGVQGVAGMAEATVVSCEYDAENSQQEGRLVFQCTFDMIPAEMSTFGPDQRQTSYFVICKEINGKYYLSDIFSGL
;
A
#
# COMPACT_ATOMS: atom_id res chain seq x y z
N MET A 1 37.77 -16.15 -85.73
CA MET A 1 37.22 -16.76 -84.51
C MET A 1 35.94 -16.03 -84.12
N ASN A 2 34.82 -16.77 -84.07
CA ASN A 2 33.45 -16.29 -83.84
C ASN A 2 33.27 -15.65 -82.45
N LYS A 3 32.59 -14.49 -82.37
CA LYS A 3 32.04 -14.00 -81.10
C LYS A 3 30.63 -14.57 -80.91
N PRO A 4 30.27 -15.11 -79.73
CA PRO A 4 28.97 -15.72 -79.52
C PRO A 4 27.86 -14.64 -79.47
N LYS A 5 26.83 -14.80 -80.31
CA LYS A 5 25.57 -14.05 -80.24
C LYS A 5 24.75 -14.57 -79.06
N TRP A 6 24.82 -13.89 -77.91
CA TRP A 6 23.91 -14.17 -76.81
C TRP A 6 22.54 -13.54 -77.08
N SER A 7 21.59 -14.43 -77.31
CA SER A 7 20.17 -14.16 -77.56
C SER A 7 19.55 -13.37 -76.43
N LYS A 8 18.95 -12.21 -76.75
CA LYS A 8 18.26 -11.30 -75.83
C LYS A 8 17.05 -11.93 -75.12
N THR A 9 16.71 -13.17 -75.45
CA THR A 9 15.49 -13.85 -74.99
C THR A 9 15.64 -14.53 -73.62
N LEU A 10 16.85 -14.73 -73.08
CA LEU A 10 17.03 -15.43 -71.80
C LEU A 10 17.02 -14.52 -70.56
N ILE A 11 17.14 -13.19 -70.73
CA ILE A 11 17.22 -12.24 -69.61
C ILE A 11 15.82 -11.84 -69.09
N CYS A 12 14.77 -11.99 -69.91
CA CYS A 12 13.41 -11.60 -69.54
C CYS A 12 12.72 -12.57 -68.57
N VAL A 13 13.14 -13.83 -68.48
CA VAL A 13 12.46 -14.85 -67.64
C VAL A 13 12.92 -14.79 -66.18
N VAL A 14 14.12 -14.28 -65.90
CA VAL A 14 14.63 -14.17 -64.52
C VAL A 14 14.13 -12.89 -63.82
N ILE A 15 13.75 -11.85 -64.58
CA ILE A 15 13.23 -10.59 -63.99
C ILE A 15 11.72 -10.70 -63.67
N SER A 16 10.99 -11.61 -64.32
CA SER A 16 9.54 -11.78 -64.11
C SER A 16 9.16 -12.54 -62.83
N SER A 17 10.11 -13.16 -62.12
CA SER A 17 9.84 -13.96 -60.90
C SER A 17 10.07 -13.20 -59.59
N ILE A 18 10.38 -11.89 -59.65
CA ILE A 18 10.59 -11.03 -58.46
C ILE A 18 9.34 -10.17 -58.12
N ILE A 19 8.22 -10.33 -58.84
CA ILE A 19 7.02 -9.46 -58.70
C ILE A 19 5.84 -10.17 -58.00
N CYS A 20 6.09 -11.10 -57.08
CA CYS A 20 5.01 -11.59 -56.20
C CYS A 20 5.47 -11.79 -54.75
N CYS A 21 6.14 -10.77 -54.21
CA CYS A 21 6.02 -10.46 -52.79
C CYS A 21 5.09 -9.26 -52.70
N ILE A 22 3.78 -9.51 -52.73
CA ILE A 22 2.84 -8.55 -52.15
C ILE A 22 3.19 -8.54 -50.67
N GLY A 23 4.06 -7.61 -50.27
CA GLY A 23 4.24 -7.32 -48.87
C GLY A 23 2.87 -6.96 -48.33
N ALA A 24 2.35 -7.77 -47.40
CA ALA A 24 1.26 -7.34 -46.57
C ALA A 24 1.74 -6.06 -45.86
N LEU A 25 1.28 -4.90 -46.32
CA LEU A 25 1.39 -3.68 -45.56
C LEU A 25 0.52 -3.90 -44.32
N ALA A 26 1.16 -4.33 -43.23
CA ALA A 26 0.56 -4.19 -41.91
C ALA A 26 0.37 -2.70 -41.69
N VAL A 27 -0.86 -2.21 -41.90
CA VAL A 27 -1.29 -0.92 -41.35
C VAL A 27 -1.27 -1.11 -39.84
N ASN A 28 -0.15 -0.74 -39.24
CA ASN A 28 -0.09 -0.53 -37.80
C ASN A 28 -0.92 0.72 -37.53
N ASN A 29 -2.20 0.55 -37.18
CA ASN A 29 -2.95 1.61 -36.50
C ASN A 29 -2.28 1.83 -35.15
N ARG A 30 -1.23 2.65 -35.15
CA ARG A 30 -0.71 3.25 -33.94
C ARG A 30 -1.78 4.22 -33.49
N ILE A 31 -2.54 3.86 -32.47
CA ILE A 31 -3.28 4.85 -31.69
C ILE A 31 -2.18 5.59 -30.93
N THR A 32 -1.72 6.71 -31.47
CA THR A 32 -1.06 7.73 -30.64
C THR A 32 -2.14 8.25 -29.71
N ILE A 33 -2.15 7.75 -28.48
CA ILE A 33 -2.87 8.40 -27.40
C ILE A 33 -2.03 9.63 -27.08
N ASP A 34 -2.37 10.76 -27.70
CA ASP A 34 -1.92 12.06 -27.26
C ASP A 34 -2.69 12.32 -25.96
N LEU A 35 -2.18 11.79 -24.85
CA LEU A 35 -2.67 12.18 -23.53
C LEU A 35 -2.23 13.63 -23.38
N PRO A 36 -3.13 14.63 -23.32
CA PRO A 36 -2.70 15.93 -22.87
C PRO A 36 -2.02 15.76 -21.51
N ASP A 37 -0.95 16.50 -21.25
CA ASP A 37 -0.39 16.61 -19.90
C ASP A 37 -1.46 17.29 -19.02
N ILE A 38 -2.31 16.48 -18.38
CA ILE A 38 -3.37 16.97 -17.50
C ILE A 38 -2.77 17.15 -16.11
N THR A 39 -2.55 18.41 -15.73
CA THR A 39 -2.12 18.79 -14.38
C THR A 39 -3.33 18.98 -13.47
N ILE A 40 -3.29 18.41 -12.27
CA ILE A 40 -4.27 18.69 -11.20
C ILE A 40 -3.70 19.79 -10.32
N LEU A 41 -4.45 20.87 -10.11
CA LEU A 41 -4.11 21.91 -9.14
C LEU A 41 -5.14 21.89 -8.01
N VAL A 42 -4.68 21.75 -6.77
CA VAL A 42 -5.52 21.89 -5.57
C VAL A 42 -5.06 23.14 -4.81
N ASN A 43 -5.98 24.07 -4.59
CA ASN A 43 -5.68 25.37 -3.99
C ASN A 43 -4.55 26.16 -4.69
N GLY A 44 -4.35 25.91 -5.99
CA GLY A 44 -3.30 26.54 -6.80
C GLY A 44 -1.94 25.83 -6.76
N GLU A 45 -1.81 24.75 -6.01
CA GLU A 45 -0.60 23.93 -5.95
C GLU A 45 -0.76 22.64 -6.76
N GLU A 46 0.33 22.19 -7.41
CA GLU A 46 0.32 20.96 -8.18
C GLU A 46 0.14 19.74 -7.28
N PHE A 47 -0.88 18.95 -7.58
CA PHE A 47 -1.21 17.72 -6.85
C PHE A 47 -0.92 16.50 -7.71
N ILE A 48 -0.04 15.63 -7.21
CA ILE A 48 0.27 14.36 -7.84
C ILE A 48 -0.61 13.28 -7.19
N ALA A 49 -1.68 12.90 -7.89
CA ALA A 49 -2.56 11.83 -7.46
C ALA A 49 -1.81 10.48 -7.46
N LYS A 50 -1.95 9.73 -6.37
CA LYS A 50 -1.37 8.41 -6.17
C LYS A 50 -2.42 7.43 -5.67
N ASP A 51 -2.20 6.14 -5.88
CA ASP A 51 -2.96 5.07 -5.24
C ASP A 51 -2.33 4.65 -3.89
N GLU A 52 -2.89 3.61 -3.27
CA GLU A 52 -2.47 3.06 -1.97
C GLU A 52 -1.01 2.57 -1.97
N ASP A 53 -0.53 2.08 -3.13
CA ASP A 53 0.86 1.65 -3.31
C ASP A 53 1.82 2.84 -3.60
N GLY A 54 1.30 4.06 -3.61
CA GLY A 54 2.05 5.28 -3.91
C GLY A 54 2.37 5.44 -5.41
N VAL A 55 1.73 4.67 -6.28
CA VAL A 55 1.89 4.74 -7.73
C VAL A 55 1.09 5.91 -8.26
N VAL A 56 1.70 6.70 -9.14
CA VAL A 56 1.05 7.88 -9.72
C VAL A 56 -0.11 7.45 -10.63
N VAL A 57 -1.31 7.96 -10.35
CA VAL A 57 -2.50 7.74 -11.16
C VAL A 57 -2.81 9.01 -11.93
N GLN A 58 -2.79 8.93 -13.27
CA GLN A 58 -3.00 10.09 -14.13
C GLN A 58 -4.49 10.32 -14.41
N PRO A 59 -4.94 11.58 -14.54
CA PRO A 59 -6.23 11.89 -15.11
C PRO A 59 -6.37 11.40 -16.55
N ILE A 60 -7.60 11.16 -16.98
CA ILE A 60 -7.92 10.66 -18.32
C ILE A 60 -8.81 11.67 -19.03
N LEU A 61 -8.45 12.09 -20.25
CA LEU A 61 -9.36 12.84 -21.12
C LEU A 61 -10.14 11.86 -22.02
N TYR A 62 -11.45 11.85 -21.88
CA TYR A 62 -12.33 11.03 -22.71
C TYR A 62 -13.53 11.85 -23.20
N ASN A 63 -13.69 11.91 -24.53
CA ASN A 63 -14.76 12.68 -25.21
C ASN A 63 -14.87 14.14 -24.76
N GLY A 64 -13.73 14.81 -24.50
CA GLY A 64 -13.69 16.19 -24.03
C GLY A 64 -13.97 16.38 -22.54
N THR A 65 -14.18 15.28 -21.79
CA THR A 65 -14.34 15.29 -20.34
C THR A 65 -13.09 14.73 -19.66
N THR A 66 -12.58 15.45 -18.67
CA THR A 66 -11.48 14.98 -17.82
C THR A 66 -12.02 14.17 -16.64
N TYR A 67 -11.50 12.97 -16.46
CA TYR A 67 -11.75 12.07 -15.35
C TYR A 67 -10.54 12.08 -14.44
N VAL A 68 -10.75 12.37 -13.16
CA VAL A 68 -9.69 12.45 -12.16
C VAL A 68 -9.74 11.23 -11.22
N PRO A 69 -8.60 10.80 -10.65
CA PRO A 69 -8.58 9.71 -9.69
C PRO A 69 -9.39 10.08 -8.44
N LEU A 70 -10.58 9.51 -8.29
CA LEU A 70 -11.53 9.86 -7.24
C LEU A 70 -10.94 9.68 -5.84
N ARG A 71 -10.31 8.53 -5.56
CA ARG A 71 -9.68 8.21 -4.28
C ARG A 71 -8.69 9.29 -3.84
N ALA A 72 -7.75 9.65 -4.71
CA ALA A 72 -6.73 10.65 -4.39
C ALA A 72 -7.32 12.04 -4.08
N ILE A 73 -8.43 12.41 -4.72
CA ILE A 73 -9.10 13.70 -4.50
C ILE A 73 -9.89 13.70 -3.18
N GLU A 74 -10.58 12.61 -2.87
CA GLU A 74 -11.39 12.52 -1.65
C GLU A 74 -10.55 12.27 -0.40
N GLU A 75 -9.47 11.49 -0.49
CA GLU A 75 -8.51 11.31 0.61
C GLU A 75 -7.78 12.60 0.96
N LEU A 76 -7.52 13.47 -0.03
CA LEU A 76 -7.01 14.81 0.23
C LEU A 76 -7.98 15.65 1.08
N ASN A 77 -9.29 15.36 1.00
CA ASN A 77 -10.32 15.97 1.81
C ASN A 77 -10.60 15.21 3.12
N GLY A 78 -9.72 14.27 3.49
CA GLY A 78 -9.83 13.47 4.70
C GLY A 78 -10.94 12.42 4.67
N LYS A 79 -11.46 12.08 3.49
CA LYS A 79 -12.45 11.01 3.33
C LYS A 79 -11.76 9.67 3.09
N PHE A 80 -12.44 8.60 3.45
CA PHE A 80 -12.03 7.24 3.12
C PHE A 80 -12.80 6.75 1.89
N VAL A 81 -12.09 6.18 0.92
CA VAL A 81 -12.69 5.68 -0.34
C VAL A 81 -12.42 4.20 -0.54
N ASP A 82 -13.49 3.41 -0.62
CA ASP A 82 -13.44 1.96 -0.78
C ASP A 82 -14.25 1.49 -1.99
N TRP A 83 -13.97 0.28 -2.46
CA TRP A 83 -14.64 -0.37 -3.57
C TRP A 83 -15.33 -1.67 -3.13
N ASP A 84 -16.65 -1.66 -3.19
CA ASP A 84 -17.45 -2.89 -3.09
C ASP A 84 -17.55 -3.55 -4.47
N GLY A 85 -16.77 -4.61 -4.67
CA GLY A 85 -16.75 -5.39 -5.91
C GLY A 85 -17.98 -6.26 -6.15
N ASP A 86 -18.73 -6.60 -5.11
CA ASP A 86 -19.94 -7.41 -5.24
C ASP A 86 -21.08 -6.56 -5.81
N THR A 87 -21.18 -5.31 -5.38
CA THR A 87 -22.23 -4.38 -5.85
C THR A 87 -21.75 -3.40 -6.92
N ASN A 88 -20.46 -3.38 -7.23
CA ASN A 88 -19.81 -2.38 -8.08
C ASN A 88 -20.04 -0.94 -7.58
N THR A 89 -19.85 -0.74 -6.27
CA THR A 89 -20.12 0.54 -5.60
C THR A 89 -18.82 1.16 -5.11
N VAL A 90 -18.66 2.47 -5.36
CA VAL A 90 -17.64 3.28 -4.66
C VAL A 90 -18.25 3.83 -3.38
N LEU A 91 -17.62 3.54 -2.26
CA LEU A 91 -17.99 4.05 -0.93
C LEU A 91 -17.10 5.25 -0.61
N ILE A 92 -17.69 6.35 -0.14
CA ILE A 92 -16.97 7.55 0.31
C ILE A 92 -17.50 7.89 1.69
N ASN A 93 -16.66 7.72 2.71
CA ASN A 93 -17.06 7.83 4.11
C ASN A 93 -16.18 8.84 4.86
N ASP A 94 -16.75 9.42 5.91
CA ASP A 94 -15.97 10.16 6.90
C ASP A 94 -15.09 9.21 7.74
N PRO A 95 -13.96 9.70 8.29
CA PRO A 95 -13.21 9.00 9.32
C PRO A 95 -14.11 8.61 10.48
N ILE A 96 -14.08 7.35 10.88
CA ILE A 96 -14.79 6.89 12.09
C ILE A 96 -14.06 7.25 13.39
N PHE A 97 -12.76 7.59 13.29
CA PHE A 97 -11.93 8.06 14.40
C PHE A 97 -11.40 9.46 14.10
N SER A 98 -11.39 10.31 15.11
CA SER A 98 -10.81 11.65 15.02
C SER A 98 -9.29 11.62 15.16
N ASP A 99 -8.62 12.69 14.73
CA ASP A 99 -7.17 12.85 14.92
C ASP A 99 -6.77 12.78 16.40
N GLU A 100 -7.63 13.23 17.31
CA GLU A 100 -7.42 13.12 18.76
C GLU A 100 -7.44 11.66 19.21
N ASP A 101 -8.34 10.85 18.66
CA ASP A 101 -8.44 9.43 18.98
C ASP A 101 -7.21 8.67 18.48
N VAL A 102 -6.79 8.97 17.25
CA VAL A 102 -5.57 8.41 16.66
C VAL A 102 -4.34 8.79 17.48
N ALA A 103 -4.21 10.05 17.88
CA ALA A 103 -3.09 10.51 18.70
C ALA A 103 -3.07 9.86 20.08
N GLY A 104 -4.22 9.75 20.76
CA GLY A 104 -4.34 9.14 22.09
C GLY A 104 -4.02 7.64 22.09
N ALA A 105 -4.49 6.92 21.07
CA ALA A 105 -4.14 5.52 20.90
C ALA A 105 -2.66 5.33 20.57
N LYS A 106 -2.09 6.15 19.67
CA LYS A 106 -0.67 6.12 19.35
C LYS A 106 0.20 6.37 20.59
N ASP A 107 -0.14 7.35 21.42
CA ASP A 107 0.57 7.62 22.69
C ASP A 107 0.55 6.40 23.64
N THR A 108 -0.60 5.73 23.75
CA THR A 108 -0.73 4.51 24.56
C THR A 108 0.19 3.39 24.06
N ILE A 109 0.32 3.22 22.74
CA ILE A 109 1.25 2.24 22.15
C ILE A 109 2.70 2.57 22.56
N TYR A 110 3.13 3.82 22.41
CA TYR A 110 4.49 4.21 22.79
C TYR A 110 4.75 4.01 24.28
N GLN A 111 3.81 4.39 25.15
CA GLN A 111 3.93 4.21 26.60
C GLN A 111 4.00 2.73 27.00
N PHE A 112 3.24 1.87 26.31
CA PHE A 112 3.27 0.43 26.55
C PHE A 112 4.65 -0.16 26.23
N PHE A 113 5.22 0.15 25.06
CA PHE A 113 6.54 -0.36 24.66
C PHE A 113 7.70 0.30 25.41
N GLU A 114 7.54 1.54 25.87
CA GLU A 114 8.48 2.17 26.79
C GLU A 114 8.52 1.43 28.14
N SER A 115 7.34 1.11 28.69
CA SER A 115 7.23 0.33 29.93
C SER A 115 7.79 -1.08 29.77
N PHE A 116 7.57 -1.70 28.61
CA PHE A 116 8.16 -2.99 28.24
C PHE A 116 9.69 -2.97 28.25
N SER A 117 10.29 -1.97 27.61
CA SER A 117 11.75 -1.79 27.60
C SER A 117 12.33 -1.58 29.01
N LYS A 118 11.55 -0.99 29.92
CA LYS A 118 11.93 -0.78 31.33
C LYS A 118 11.64 -1.99 32.22
N LYS A 119 10.97 -3.03 31.70
CA LYS A 119 10.49 -4.20 32.46
C LYS A 119 9.51 -3.80 33.58
N ASP A 120 8.77 -2.72 33.37
CA ASP A 120 7.71 -2.24 34.26
C ASP A 120 6.38 -2.86 33.84
N TYR A 121 6.17 -4.12 34.21
CA TYR A 121 5.02 -4.90 33.78
C TYR A 121 3.70 -4.43 34.41
N ASP A 122 3.74 -3.80 35.58
CA ASP A 122 2.56 -3.22 36.21
C ASP A 122 2.05 -2.02 35.40
N ALA A 123 2.97 -1.13 34.98
CA ALA A 123 2.64 -0.02 34.09
C ALA A 123 2.15 -0.50 32.72
N MET A 124 2.78 -1.53 32.15
CA MET A 124 2.30 -2.15 30.91
C MET A 124 0.87 -2.66 31.06
N TYR A 125 0.59 -3.45 32.11
CA TYR A 125 -0.71 -4.06 32.31
C TYR A 125 -1.82 -2.99 32.44
N ALA A 126 -1.52 -1.86 33.10
CA ALA A 126 -2.45 -0.74 33.25
C ALA A 126 -2.83 -0.06 31.91
N LEU A 127 -2.04 -0.24 30.85
CA LEU A 127 -2.28 0.31 29.51
C LEU A 127 -3.04 -0.65 28.59
N THR A 128 -3.60 -1.74 29.14
CA THR A 128 -4.18 -2.83 28.35
C THR A 128 -5.61 -3.09 28.76
N THR A 129 -6.44 -3.59 27.84
CA THR A 129 -7.82 -3.93 28.17
C THR A 129 -7.88 -5.18 29.05
N GLU A 130 -8.78 -5.20 30.04
CA GLU A 130 -8.98 -6.36 30.91
C GLU A 130 -9.25 -7.63 30.10
N GLY A 131 -8.41 -8.66 30.27
CA GLY A 131 -8.65 -10.00 29.76
C GLY A 131 -8.19 -10.30 28.32
N THR A 132 -7.56 -9.37 27.59
CA THR A 132 -7.16 -9.60 26.19
C THR A 132 -5.68 -9.94 26.02
N ILE A 133 -4.84 -9.55 26.97
CA ILE A 133 -3.43 -9.94 26.96
C ILE A 133 -3.31 -11.22 27.78
N GLN A 134 -3.55 -12.36 27.12
CA GLN A 134 -3.29 -13.70 27.64
C GLN A 134 -1.76 -13.96 27.70
N TYR A 135 -1.02 -13.07 28.35
CA TYR A 135 0.40 -13.27 28.60
C TYR A 135 0.55 -13.29 30.11
N ASP A 136 0.82 -14.49 30.61
CA ASP A 136 1.28 -14.70 31.98
C ASP A 136 2.64 -14.02 32.13
N TYR A 137 2.62 -12.71 32.43
CA TYR A 137 3.82 -11.94 32.69
C TYR A 137 4.47 -12.32 34.03
N SER A 138 3.91 -13.29 34.78
CA SER A 138 4.51 -13.80 36.01
C SER A 138 5.55 -14.92 35.78
N GLY A 139 5.93 -15.18 34.51
CA GLY A 139 7.06 -16.04 34.12
C GLY A 139 7.63 -15.78 32.71
N VAL A 140 7.44 -14.57 32.16
CA VAL A 140 7.42 -14.20 30.72
C VAL A 140 8.50 -14.79 29.82
N GLN A 141 8.08 -15.11 28.58
CA GLN A 141 8.94 -14.97 27.40
C GLN A 141 8.39 -13.89 26.44
N GLY A 142 8.43 -12.63 26.86
CA GLY A 142 8.30 -11.49 25.96
C GLY A 142 6.89 -11.08 25.49
N VAL A 143 6.83 -10.03 24.67
CA VAL A 143 5.63 -9.54 23.95
C VAL A 143 5.76 -9.94 22.49
N ALA A 144 4.80 -10.71 21.96
CA ALA A 144 4.81 -11.17 20.56
C ALA A 144 6.17 -11.79 20.13
N GLY A 145 6.78 -12.59 21.00
CA GLY A 145 8.07 -13.24 20.75
C GLY A 145 9.29 -12.33 20.87
N MET A 146 9.13 -11.08 21.33
CA MET A 146 10.21 -10.13 21.59
C MET A 146 10.50 -10.09 23.10
N ALA A 147 11.76 -10.20 23.52
CA ALA A 147 12.18 -9.99 24.90
C ALA A 147 12.35 -8.51 25.28
N GLU A 148 12.74 -7.68 24.31
CA GLU A 148 12.82 -6.23 24.41
C GLU A 148 12.41 -5.64 23.05
N ALA A 149 11.72 -4.50 23.03
CA ALA A 149 11.28 -3.86 21.79
C ALA A 149 11.14 -2.34 21.95
N THR A 150 11.66 -1.59 20.98
CA THR A 150 11.49 -0.14 20.83
C THR A 150 10.74 0.15 19.55
N VAL A 151 9.73 1.03 19.62
CA VAL A 151 8.97 1.46 18.45
C VAL A 151 9.86 2.33 17.55
N VAL A 152 10.04 1.90 16.29
CA VAL A 152 10.75 2.63 15.24
C VAL A 152 9.80 3.52 14.47
N SER A 153 8.65 2.98 14.09
CA SER A 153 7.54 3.71 13.47
C SER A 153 6.23 3.13 13.93
N CYS A 154 5.18 3.93 13.93
CA CYS A 154 3.83 3.42 14.12
C CYS A 154 2.84 4.32 13.40
N GLU A 155 2.32 3.82 12.29
CA GLU A 155 1.46 4.58 11.39
C GLU A 155 0.00 4.13 11.56
N TYR A 156 -0.92 5.09 11.55
CA TYR A 156 -2.34 4.81 11.61
C TYR A 156 -2.78 4.15 10.30
N ASP A 157 -3.39 2.99 10.43
CA ASP A 157 -3.90 2.24 9.29
C ASP A 157 -5.38 2.58 9.11
N ALA A 158 -5.66 3.62 8.33
CA ALA A 158 -7.01 4.15 8.18
C ALA A 158 -7.97 3.15 7.52
N GLU A 159 -7.47 2.36 6.55
CA GLU A 159 -8.27 1.39 5.82
C GLU A 159 -8.72 0.25 6.73
N ASN A 160 -7.77 -0.42 7.39
CA ASN A 160 -8.10 -1.50 8.31
C ASN A 160 -8.88 -0.99 9.52
N SER A 161 -8.62 0.24 9.96
CA SER A 161 -9.41 0.84 11.04
C SER A 161 -10.87 1.02 10.66
N GLN A 162 -11.13 1.51 9.44
CA GLN A 162 -12.48 1.68 8.90
C GLN A 162 -13.21 0.35 8.71
N GLN A 163 -12.53 -0.66 8.16
CA GLN A 163 -13.10 -1.98 7.91
C GLN A 163 -13.43 -2.73 9.21
N GLU A 164 -12.52 -2.70 10.19
CA GLU A 164 -12.68 -3.40 11.47
C GLU A 164 -13.50 -2.62 12.50
N GLY A 165 -13.68 -1.31 12.29
CA GLY A 165 -14.29 -0.43 13.30
C GLY A 165 -13.44 -0.31 14.57
N ARG A 166 -12.12 -0.42 14.46
CA ARG A 166 -11.14 -0.41 15.58
C ARG A 166 -9.96 0.49 15.23
N LEU A 167 -9.27 1.04 16.22
CA LEU A 167 -8.05 1.83 15.97
C LEU A 167 -6.87 0.90 15.68
N VAL A 168 -6.56 0.71 14.40
CA VAL A 168 -5.49 -0.17 13.92
C VAL A 168 -4.26 0.66 13.54
N PHE A 169 -3.09 0.18 13.96
CA PHE A 169 -1.81 0.79 13.62
C PHE A 169 -0.84 -0.26 13.09
N GLN A 170 -0.08 0.11 12.07
CA GLN A 170 1.07 -0.67 11.62
C GLN A 170 2.32 -0.13 12.31
N CYS A 171 2.84 -0.86 13.29
CA CYS A 171 4.05 -0.47 14.00
C CYS A 171 5.25 -1.35 13.60
N THR A 172 6.42 -0.72 13.47
CA THR A 172 7.71 -1.38 13.26
C THR A 172 8.56 -1.24 14.52
N PHE A 173 9.27 -2.30 14.88
CA PHE A 173 10.03 -2.40 16.11
C PHE A 173 11.48 -2.76 15.84
N ASP A 174 12.39 -2.15 16.61
CA ASP A 174 13.73 -2.68 16.85
C ASP A 174 13.65 -3.54 18.12
N MET A 175 14.10 -4.79 18.06
CA MET A 175 13.79 -5.79 19.07
C MET A 175 14.91 -6.80 19.31
N ILE A 176 14.88 -7.38 20.51
CA ILE A 176 15.65 -8.57 20.88
C ILE A 176 14.68 -9.76 20.92
N PRO A 177 14.91 -10.83 20.14
CA PRO A 177 14.09 -12.03 20.22
C PRO A 177 14.06 -12.65 21.62
N ALA A 178 12.90 -13.15 22.04
CA ALA A 178 12.80 -13.99 23.23
C ALA A 178 13.46 -15.36 23.02
N GLU A 179 13.87 -16.03 24.10
CA GLU A 179 14.66 -17.27 24.06
C GLU A 179 13.99 -18.41 23.29
N MET A 180 12.66 -18.56 23.37
CA MET A 180 11.87 -19.54 22.61
C MET A 180 11.03 -18.88 21.51
N SER A 181 11.46 -17.73 21.00
CA SER A 181 10.82 -17.08 19.87
C SER A 181 11.01 -17.85 18.57
N THR A 182 10.11 -17.64 17.61
CA THR A 182 10.26 -18.12 16.23
C THR A 182 11.19 -17.24 15.40
N PHE A 183 11.55 -16.06 15.91
CA PHE A 183 12.50 -15.17 15.25
C PHE A 183 13.91 -15.76 15.21
N GLY A 184 14.65 -15.43 14.14
CA GLY A 184 16.07 -15.75 14.09
C GLY A 184 16.84 -15.02 15.19
N PRO A 185 17.91 -15.61 15.76
CA PRO A 185 18.65 -15.02 16.88
C PRO A 185 19.29 -13.65 16.56
N ASP A 186 19.54 -13.37 15.28
CA ASP A 186 20.10 -12.12 14.77
C ASP A 186 19.04 -11.18 14.17
N GLN A 187 17.77 -11.58 14.14
CA GLN A 187 16.70 -10.71 13.69
C GLN A 187 16.52 -9.57 14.70
N ARG A 188 16.54 -8.33 14.21
CA ARG A 188 16.39 -7.13 15.03
C ARG A 188 15.19 -6.29 14.66
N GLN A 189 14.58 -6.51 13.51
CA GLN A 189 13.40 -5.77 13.08
C GLN A 189 12.21 -6.69 12.82
N THR A 190 11.03 -6.19 13.16
CA THR A 190 9.75 -6.83 12.88
C THR A 190 8.66 -5.77 12.83
N SER A 191 7.53 -6.10 12.22
CA SER A 191 6.35 -5.24 12.17
C SER A 191 5.11 -6.01 12.60
N TYR A 192 4.22 -5.33 13.32
CA TYR A 192 2.97 -5.88 13.82
C TYR A 192 1.84 -4.88 13.59
N PHE A 193 0.63 -5.41 13.41
CA PHE A 193 -0.56 -4.61 13.61
C PHE A 193 -0.85 -4.55 15.11
N VAL A 194 -1.10 -3.33 15.59
CA VAL A 194 -1.43 -3.06 16.99
C VAL A 194 -2.80 -2.42 17.02
N ILE A 195 -3.71 -2.99 17.82
CA ILE A 195 -5.07 -2.47 17.93
C ILE A 195 -5.30 -1.84 19.29
N CYS A 196 -5.80 -0.62 19.27
CA CYS A 196 -6.25 0.09 20.46
C CYS A 196 -7.78 0.09 20.57
N LYS A 197 -8.25 0.16 21.82
CA LYS A 197 -9.66 0.30 22.16
C LYS A 197 -9.85 1.51 23.07
N GLU A 198 -10.86 2.31 22.76
CA GLU A 198 -11.31 3.40 23.62
C GLU A 198 -12.28 2.87 24.68
N ILE A 199 -12.05 3.25 25.94
CA ILE A 199 -12.90 2.93 27.09
C ILE A 199 -12.97 4.17 27.97
N ASN A 200 -14.14 4.83 27.98
CA ASN A 200 -14.43 6.00 28.82
C ASN A 200 -13.45 7.17 28.62
N GLY A 201 -13.12 7.48 27.36
CA GLY A 201 -12.22 8.57 26.97
C GLY A 201 -10.74 8.26 27.17
N LYS A 202 -10.38 6.99 27.34
CA LYS A 202 -8.99 6.52 27.47
C LYS A 202 -8.73 5.37 26.51
N TYR A 203 -7.49 5.31 26.02
CA TYR A 203 -7.05 4.30 25.08
C TYR A 203 -6.29 3.19 25.77
N TYR A 204 -6.50 1.97 25.29
CA TYR A 204 -5.87 0.77 25.82
C TYR A 204 -5.41 -0.09 24.66
N LEU A 205 -4.22 -0.66 24.78
CA LEU A 205 -3.77 -1.69 23.87
C LEU A 205 -4.64 -2.94 24.07
N SER A 206 -5.26 -3.38 22.99
CA SER A 206 -6.19 -4.50 23.00
C SER A 206 -5.60 -5.74 22.34
N ASP A 207 -4.82 -5.58 21.27
CA ASP A 207 -4.26 -6.72 20.54
C ASP A 207 -2.98 -6.36 19.78
N ILE A 208 -2.14 -7.37 19.52
CA ILE A 208 -0.91 -7.29 18.71
C ILE A 208 -0.78 -8.59 17.92
N PHE A 209 -0.71 -8.53 16.60
CA PHE A 209 -0.60 -9.72 15.75
C PHE A 209 0.11 -9.44 14.41
N SER A 210 0.65 -10.50 13.83
CA SER A 210 1.43 -10.44 12.58
C SER A 210 0.53 -10.76 11.39
N GLY A 211 0.40 -9.81 10.45
CA GLY A 211 -0.44 -9.94 9.25
C GLY A 211 -1.93 -9.70 9.53
N LEU A 212 -2.64 -9.07 8.60
CA LEU A 212 -4.10 -8.96 8.56
C LEU A 212 -4.63 -9.91 7.48
#